data_AF-A0A8H7U062-F1
#
_entry.id   AF-A0A8H7U062-F1
#
_cell.length_a   1.000
_cell.length_b   1.000
_cell.length_c   1.000
_cell.angle_alpha   90.00
_cell.angle_beta   90.00
_cell.angle_gamma   90.00
#
_symmetry.space_group_name_H-M   'P 1'
#
loop_
_entity.id
_entity.type
_entity.pdbx_description
1 polymer ?
#
loop_
_entity_poly.entity_id
_entity_poly.type
_entity_poly.pdbx_seq_one_letter_code
_entity_poly.pdbx_strand_id
1 'polypeptide(L)'
;MEEEETELRNPFPSPPSHHTKYTTRNLQLLELLRDRAGGADISTVNQYELLSDQTDVPEWPMVQLEKPRVDWILEEGQYTVFGDTWFIKEQIPSLKELGGHQLYPEDPSEDRRPALRKILHSLLVTYSHLVDSLLAPPPIASTTVQPEWQRQLEWITVLAQNIMAAANDLRPVQARVNLELMMKRQLELRREETRAIHEKCDSLEAKLAEMSSAVRTLSNDTRTNKSDRNGPAHEVRSPLQL
;
A
#
# COMPACT_ATOMS: atom_id res chain seq x y z
N MET A 1 2.32 -34.13 -26.29
CA MET A 1 1.89 -35.42 -25.71
C MET A 1 2.01 -35.43 -24.19
N GLU A 2 3.18 -35.46 -23.53
CA GLU A 2 3.23 -35.46 -22.04
C GLU A 2 2.72 -34.16 -21.39
N GLU A 3 3.00 -32.98 -21.96
CA GLU A 3 2.47 -31.69 -21.46
C GLU A 3 0.95 -31.55 -21.66
N GLU A 4 0.40 -31.98 -22.79
CA GLU A 4 -1.05 -31.99 -23.04
C GLU A 4 -1.81 -32.96 -22.11
N GLU A 5 -1.23 -34.12 -21.80
CA GLU A 5 -1.82 -35.09 -20.89
C GLU A 5 -1.76 -34.64 -19.42
N THR A 6 -0.74 -33.85 -19.05
CA THR A 6 -0.63 -33.25 -17.71
C THR A 6 -1.53 -32.02 -17.54
N GLU A 7 -1.76 -31.24 -18.60
CA GLU A 7 -2.75 -30.16 -18.65
C GLU A 7 -4.17 -30.66 -18.42
N LEU A 8 -4.53 -31.84 -18.97
CA LEU A 8 -5.85 -32.45 -18.75
C LEU A 8 -6.10 -32.91 -17.31
N ARG A 9 -5.03 -33.06 -16.52
CA ARG A 9 -5.09 -33.58 -15.15
C ARG A 9 -4.96 -32.50 -14.07
N ASN A 10 -4.50 -31.31 -14.45
CA ASN A 10 -4.33 -30.16 -13.57
C ASN A 10 -5.51 -29.18 -13.73
N PRO A 11 -6.22 -28.80 -12.66
CA PRO A 11 -7.29 -27.81 -12.74
C PRO A 11 -6.81 -26.39 -13.06
N PHE A 12 -5.50 -26.13 -12.99
CA PHE A 12 -4.91 -24.84 -13.33
C PHE A 12 -4.26 -24.89 -14.72
N PRO A 13 -4.43 -23.83 -15.54
CA PRO A 13 -3.75 -23.76 -16.83
C PRO A 13 -2.24 -23.72 -16.62
N SER A 14 -1.49 -24.39 -17.50
CA SER A 14 -0.04 -24.24 -17.57
C SER A 14 0.35 -22.79 -17.82
N PRO A 15 1.52 -22.34 -17.33
CA PRO A 15 2.03 -21.01 -17.66
C PRO A 15 2.18 -20.85 -19.19
N PRO A 16 2.13 -19.62 -19.72
CA PRO A 16 2.29 -19.38 -21.15
C PRO A 16 3.57 -20.02 -21.71
N SER A 17 3.51 -20.57 -22.92
CA SER A 17 4.64 -21.27 -23.56
C SER A 17 5.92 -20.44 -23.67
N HIS A 18 5.79 -19.11 -23.68
CA HIS A 18 6.92 -18.17 -23.75
C HIS A 18 7.69 -18.03 -22.44
N HIS A 19 7.20 -18.54 -21.30
CA HIS A 19 7.88 -18.38 -20.01
C HIS A 19 9.29 -19.02 -19.99
N THR A 20 9.49 -20.13 -20.72
CA THR A 20 10.79 -20.81 -20.87
C THR A 20 11.82 -19.98 -21.61
N LYS A 21 11.38 -18.98 -22.38
CA LYS A 21 12.25 -18.08 -23.16
C LYS A 21 12.91 -17.01 -22.30
N TYR A 22 12.39 -16.74 -21.09
CA TYR A 22 12.94 -15.76 -20.15
C TYR A 22 14.18 -16.30 -19.41
N THR A 23 15.28 -16.49 -20.14
CA THR A 23 16.58 -16.87 -19.57
C THR A 23 17.48 -15.65 -19.40
N THR A 24 18.41 -15.68 -18.44
CA THR A 24 19.40 -14.60 -18.22
C THR A 24 20.17 -14.27 -19.49
N ARG A 25 20.51 -15.31 -20.27
CA ARG A 25 21.19 -15.18 -21.57
C ARG A 25 20.35 -14.43 -22.60
N ASN A 26 19.07 -14.81 -22.74
CA ASN A 26 18.19 -14.18 -23.72
C ASN A 26 17.87 -12.72 -23.35
N LEU A 27 17.80 -12.41 -22.05
CA LEU A 27 17.65 -11.03 -21.58
C LEU A 27 18.88 -10.18 -21.89
N GLN A 28 20.09 -10.71 -21.69
CA GLN A 28 21.33 -10.02 -22.10
C GLN A 28 21.40 -9.81 -23.61
N LEU A 29 20.95 -10.79 -24.41
CA LEU A 29 20.87 -10.64 -25.86
C LEU A 29 19.87 -9.55 -26.27
N LEU A 30 18.72 -9.46 -25.59
CA LEU A 30 17.74 -8.41 -25.83
C LEU A 30 18.29 -7.02 -25.47
N GLU A 31 19.03 -6.89 -24.37
CA GLU A 31 19.71 -5.64 -24.01
C GLU A 31 20.73 -5.22 -25.08
N LEU A 32 21.57 -6.15 -25.55
CA LEU A 32 22.52 -5.90 -26.63
C LEU A 32 21.83 -5.53 -27.94
N LEU A 33 20.73 -6.19 -28.26
CA LEU A 33 19.94 -5.89 -29.44
C LEU A 33 19.35 -4.47 -29.36
N ARG A 34 18.80 -4.09 -28.21
CA ARG A 34 18.27 -2.73 -27.98
C ARG A 34 19.36 -1.67 -28.13
N ASP A 35 20.54 -1.93 -27.57
CA ASP A 35 21.66 -0.99 -27.63
C ASP A 35 22.16 -0.82 -29.08
N ARG A 36 22.19 -1.90 -29.87
CA ARG A 36 22.56 -1.88 -31.30
C ARG A 36 21.46 -1.32 -32.21
N ALA A 37 20.20 -1.52 -31.87
CA ALA A 37 19.05 -1.00 -32.61
C ALA A 37 18.87 0.52 -32.42
N GLY A 38 19.50 1.13 -31.41
CA GLY A 38 19.56 2.58 -31.26
C GLY A 38 18.20 3.27 -31.11
N GLY A 39 17.18 2.56 -30.62
CA GLY A 39 15.81 3.06 -30.47
C GLY A 39 14.87 2.80 -31.64
N ALA A 40 15.29 2.05 -32.67
CA ALA A 40 14.36 1.52 -33.67
C ALA A 40 13.46 0.43 -33.09
N ASP A 41 12.24 0.28 -33.62
CA ASP A 41 11.32 -0.77 -33.21
C ASP A 41 11.92 -2.16 -33.49
N ILE A 42 12.17 -2.92 -32.42
CA ILE A 42 12.82 -4.24 -32.45
C ILE A 42 12.04 -5.25 -33.32
N SER A 43 10.74 -5.02 -33.54
CA SER A 43 9.88 -5.82 -34.42
C SER A 43 10.20 -5.68 -35.90
N THR A 44 10.88 -4.60 -36.31
CA THR A 44 11.20 -4.29 -37.71
C THR A 44 12.64 -4.62 -38.08
N VAL A 45 13.47 -4.92 -37.09
CA VAL A 45 14.91 -5.07 -37.24
C VAL A 45 15.29 -6.55 -37.40
N ASN A 46 16.23 -6.85 -38.31
CA ASN A 46 16.74 -8.20 -38.48
C ASN A 46 17.69 -8.56 -37.32
N GLN A 47 17.18 -9.35 -36.37
CA GLN A 47 17.92 -9.74 -35.16
C GLN A 47 19.24 -10.47 -35.43
N TYR A 48 19.33 -11.21 -36.55
CA TYR A 48 20.53 -11.96 -36.91
C TYR A 48 21.64 -11.10 -37.48
N GLU A 49 21.27 -10.06 -38.24
CA GLU A 49 22.25 -9.11 -38.77
C GLU A 49 22.87 -8.29 -37.64
N LEU A 50 22.04 -7.86 -36.67
CA LEU A 50 22.54 -7.10 -35.53
C LEU A 50 23.28 -7.95 -34.49
N LEU A 51 23.03 -9.26 -34.41
CA LEU A 51 23.66 -10.15 -33.43
C LEU A 51 24.58 -11.19 -34.09
N SER A 52 25.11 -10.92 -35.28
CA SER A 52 25.98 -11.86 -36.03
C SER A 52 27.21 -12.34 -35.24
N ASP A 53 27.66 -11.54 -34.26
CA ASP A 53 28.82 -11.83 -33.42
C ASP A 53 28.51 -12.83 -32.29
N GLN A 54 27.23 -13.13 -32.04
CA GLN A 54 26.78 -13.96 -30.94
C GLN A 54 26.48 -15.38 -31.43
N THR A 55 26.91 -16.38 -30.65
CA THR A 55 26.54 -17.77 -30.90
C THR A 55 25.14 -18.06 -30.34
N ASP A 56 24.39 -18.91 -31.05
CA ASP A 56 23.08 -19.43 -30.68
C ASP A 56 21.98 -18.34 -30.52
N VAL A 57 21.88 -17.43 -31.50
CA VAL A 57 20.76 -16.48 -31.59
C VAL A 57 19.45 -17.28 -31.79
N PRO A 58 18.46 -17.14 -30.88
CA PRO A 58 17.21 -17.89 -30.98
C PRO A 58 16.42 -17.60 -32.26
N GLU A 59 15.69 -18.60 -32.76
CA GLU A 59 14.88 -18.46 -33.99
C GLU A 59 13.59 -17.67 -33.83
N TRP A 60 13.10 -17.52 -32.60
CA TRP A 60 11.91 -16.76 -32.30
C TRP A 60 12.23 -15.26 -32.14
N PRO A 61 11.26 -14.36 -32.39
CA PRO A 61 11.49 -12.91 -32.32
C PRO A 61 11.68 -12.45 -30.88
N MET A 62 12.81 -11.78 -30.61
CA MET A 62 13.15 -11.28 -29.26
C MET A 62 12.14 -10.27 -28.69
N VAL A 63 11.31 -9.65 -29.54
CA VAL A 63 10.17 -8.78 -29.15
C VAL A 63 9.27 -9.45 -28.11
N GLN A 64 9.16 -10.79 -28.11
CA GLN A 64 8.34 -11.53 -27.14
C GLN A 64 8.80 -11.36 -25.69
N LEU A 65 10.06 -10.98 -25.46
CA LEU A 65 10.61 -10.73 -24.13
C LEU A 65 10.42 -9.28 -23.67
N GLU A 66 9.91 -8.39 -24.54
CA GLU A 66 9.61 -7.02 -24.16
C GLU A 66 8.46 -6.95 -23.17
N LYS A 67 8.41 -5.83 -22.46
CA LYS A 67 7.28 -5.54 -21.59
C LYS A 67 6.03 -5.38 -22.48
N PRO A 68 4.87 -5.90 -22.05
CA PRO A 68 3.63 -5.68 -22.77
C PRO A 68 3.33 -4.18 -22.90
N ARG A 69 2.60 -3.81 -23.95
CA ARG A 69 2.21 -2.42 -24.25
C ARG A 69 1.17 -1.94 -23.24
N VAL A 70 1.63 -1.42 -22.11
CA VAL A 70 0.78 -0.85 -21.05
C VAL A 70 0.00 0.37 -21.56
N ASP A 71 0.54 1.08 -22.56
CA ASP A 71 -0.08 2.27 -23.13
C ASP A 71 -1.48 1.98 -23.70
N TRP A 72 -1.69 0.83 -24.34
CA TRP A 72 -3.00 0.44 -24.87
C TRP A 72 -4.04 0.32 -23.78
N ILE A 73 -3.64 -0.23 -22.63
CA ILE A 73 -4.53 -0.33 -21.47
C ILE A 73 -4.88 1.09 -21.00
N LEU A 74 -3.89 1.98 -20.84
CA LEU A 74 -4.11 3.36 -20.43
C LEU A 74 -5.01 4.16 -21.40
N GLU A 75 -4.87 3.93 -22.70
CA GLU A 75 -5.69 4.54 -23.77
C GLU A 75 -7.14 4.04 -23.74
N GLU A 76 -7.33 2.73 -23.60
CA GLU A 76 -8.68 2.12 -23.50
C GLU A 76 -9.37 2.44 -22.17
N GLY A 77 -8.59 2.72 -21.12
CA GLY A 77 -9.11 3.11 -19.80
C GLY A 77 -9.70 1.96 -18.98
N GLN A 78 -9.70 0.74 -19.53
CA GLN A 78 -10.24 -0.47 -18.92
C GLN A 78 -9.47 -1.71 -19.38
N TYR A 79 -9.58 -2.82 -18.64
CA TYR A 79 -9.02 -4.11 -19.00
C TYR A 79 -9.91 -5.24 -18.49
N THR A 80 -9.96 -6.37 -19.19
CA THR A 80 -10.81 -7.51 -18.80
C THR A 80 -10.02 -8.59 -18.10
N VAL A 81 -10.54 -9.10 -16.99
CA VAL A 81 -9.95 -10.22 -16.23
C VAL A 81 -11.05 -11.23 -15.93
N PHE A 82 -10.88 -12.46 -16.41
CA PHE A 82 -11.82 -13.59 -16.18
C PHE A 82 -13.30 -13.28 -16.49
N GLY A 83 -13.55 -12.43 -17.50
CA GLY A 83 -14.92 -12.05 -17.91
C GLY A 83 -15.42 -10.75 -17.26
N ASP A 84 -14.72 -10.23 -16.25
CA ASP A 84 -15.05 -8.95 -15.62
C ASP A 84 -14.24 -7.81 -16.24
N THR A 85 -14.89 -6.67 -16.47
CA THR A 85 -14.23 -5.46 -16.97
C THR A 85 -13.84 -4.57 -15.80
N TRP A 86 -12.56 -4.24 -15.72
CA TRP A 86 -11.96 -3.39 -14.69
C TRP A 86 -11.56 -2.05 -15.30
N PHE A 87 -11.93 -0.95 -14.65
CA PHE A 87 -11.58 0.40 -15.11
C PHE A 87 -10.32 0.90 -14.40
N ILE A 88 -9.39 1.51 -15.15
CA ILE A 88 -8.14 2.05 -14.59
C ILE A 88 -8.40 3.20 -13.63
N LYS A 89 -9.41 4.02 -13.97
CA LYS A 89 -9.97 5.02 -13.07
C LYS A 89 -11.29 4.47 -12.57
N GLU A 90 -11.27 3.89 -11.38
CA GLU A 90 -12.51 3.51 -10.68
C GLU A 90 -13.35 4.76 -10.42
N GLN A 91 -14.32 5.00 -11.30
CA GLN A 91 -15.39 5.95 -11.06
C GLN A 91 -16.57 5.16 -10.52
N ILE A 92 -16.97 5.45 -9.28
CA ILE A 92 -18.21 4.91 -8.74
C ILE A 92 -19.33 5.62 -9.52
N PRO A 93 -20.13 4.89 -10.31
CA PRO A 93 -21.20 5.52 -11.09
C PRO A 93 -22.18 6.22 -10.14
N SER A 94 -22.65 7.40 -10.54
CA SER A 94 -23.60 8.13 -9.72
C SER A 94 -24.93 7.38 -9.61
N LEU A 95 -25.68 7.61 -8.53
CA LEU A 95 -26.98 6.95 -8.36
C LEU A 95 -27.92 7.28 -9.53
N LYS A 96 -27.81 8.49 -10.10
CA LYS A 96 -28.55 8.95 -11.28
C LYS A 96 -28.15 8.21 -12.56
N GLU A 97 -26.86 7.95 -12.77
CA GLU A 97 -26.37 7.14 -13.90
C GLU A 97 -26.85 5.70 -13.85
N LEU A 98 -27.02 5.16 -12.64
CA LEU A 98 -27.61 3.84 -12.42
C LEU A 98 -29.14 3.82 -12.53
N GLY A 99 -29.77 4.95 -12.92
CA GLY A 99 -31.22 5.08 -13.02
C GLY A 99 -31.95 5.18 -11.66
N GLY A 100 -31.20 5.35 -10.57
CA GLY A 100 -31.73 5.48 -9.22
C GLY A 100 -32.18 6.91 -8.90
N HIS A 101 -33.16 7.02 -7.99
CA HIS A 101 -33.64 8.31 -7.51
C HIS A 101 -32.81 8.77 -6.30
N GLN A 102 -32.07 9.86 -6.47
CA GLN A 102 -31.25 10.43 -5.41
C GLN A 102 -32.09 11.27 -4.42
N LEU A 103 -31.99 10.95 -3.13
CA LEU A 103 -32.75 11.52 -2.02
C LEU A 103 -31.90 12.42 -1.10
N TYR A 104 -30.65 12.68 -1.48
CA TYR A 104 -29.71 13.55 -0.77
C TYR A 104 -29.10 14.59 -1.72
N PRO A 105 -28.58 15.73 -1.23
CA PRO A 105 -28.01 16.77 -2.08
C PRO A 105 -26.93 16.28 -3.04
N GLU A 106 -26.98 16.71 -4.30
CA GLU A 106 -25.94 16.42 -5.30
C GLU A 106 -24.62 17.15 -4.96
N ASP A 107 -24.71 18.39 -4.45
CA ASP A 107 -23.54 19.18 -4.08
C ASP A 107 -22.75 18.52 -2.94
N PRO A 108 -21.47 18.16 -3.14
CA PRO A 108 -20.60 17.65 -2.08
C PRO A 108 -20.34 18.65 -0.95
N SER A 109 -20.56 19.94 -1.20
CA SER A 109 -20.33 21.02 -0.22
C SER A 109 -21.45 21.10 0.82
N GLU A 110 -22.64 20.57 0.53
CA GLU A 110 -23.78 20.63 1.42
C GLU A 110 -23.72 19.51 2.48
N ASP A 111 -24.20 19.80 3.69
CA ASP A 111 -24.28 18.79 4.75
C ASP A 111 -25.34 17.73 4.41
N ARG A 112 -24.88 16.51 4.09
CA ARG A 112 -25.73 15.37 3.75
C ARG A 112 -26.34 14.68 4.99
N ARG A 113 -25.85 14.95 6.20
CA ARG A 113 -26.30 14.27 7.44
C ARG A 113 -27.81 14.38 7.69
N PRO A 114 -28.47 15.53 7.51
CA PRO A 114 -29.91 15.65 7.71
C PRO A 114 -30.71 14.79 6.71
N ALA A 115 -30.28 14.74 5.45
CA ALA A 115 -30.93 13.92 4.42
C ALA A 115 -30.77 12.43 4.72
N LEU A 116 -29.55 11.97 5.07
CA LEU A 116 -29.29 10.58 5.43
C LEU A 116 -30.07 10.14 6.67
N ARG A 117 -30.21 11.04 7.66
CA ARG A 117 -31.04 10.76 8.84
C ARG A 117 -32.52 10.62 8.47
N LYS A 118 -33.04 11.44 7.56
CA LYS A 118 -34.42 11.29 7.05
C LYS A 118 -34.60 9.99 6.28
N ILE A 119 -33.64 9.61 5.44
CA ILE A 119 -33.65 8.34 4.69
C ILE A 119 -33.66 7.17 5.67
N LEU A 120 -32.82 7.20 6.72
CA LEU A 120 -32.80 6.18 7.76
C LEU A 120 -34.12 6.07 8.52
N HIS A 121 -34.69 7.20 8.94
CA HIS A 121 -36.01 7.20 9.58
C HIS A 121 -37.10 6.64 8.65
N SER A 122 -37.07 7.02 7.37
CA SER A 122 -38.00 6.51 6.36
C SER A 122 -37.82 5.01 6.16
N LEU A 123 -36.58 4.50 6.16
CA LEU A 123 -36.28 3.08 6.05
C LEU A 123 -36.87 2.28 7.22
N LEU A 124 -36.71 2.77 8.44
CA LEU A 124 -37.27 2.14 9.64
C LEU A 124 -38.80 2.09 9.61
N VAL A 125 -39.45 3.18 9.20
CA VAL A 125 -40.91 3.25 9.06
C VAL A 125 -41.42 2.36 7.92
N THR A 126 -40.72 2.33 6.80
CA THR A 126 -41.05 1.45 5.66
C THR A 126 -40.91 -0.03 6.06
N TYR A 127 -39.90 -0.36 6.86
CA TYR A 127 -39.72 -1.70 7.41
C TYR A 127 -40.84 -2.08 8.39
N SER A 128 -41.30 -1.17 9.26
CA SER A 128 -42.44 -1.49 10.13
C SER A 128 -43.72 -1.74 9.31
N HIS A 129 -44.00 -0.92 8.29
CA HIS A 129 -45.12 -1.16 7.39
C HIS A 129 -44.99 -2.46 6.60
N LEU A 130 -43.76 -2.84 6.22
CA LEU A 130 -43.52 -4.15 5.60
C LEU A 130 -43.93 -5.27 6.55
N VAL A 131 -43.48 -5.24 7.80
CA VAL A 131 -43.84 -6.25 8.81
C VAL A 131 -45.36 -6.29 9.03
N ASP A 132 -46.00 -5.12 9.15
CA ASP A 132 -47.47 -5.03 9.29
C ASP A 132 -48.19 -5.65 8.08
N SER A 133 -47.70 -5.39 6.86
CA SER A 133 -48.27 -5.95 5.62
C SER A 133 -48.08 -7.47 5.50
N LEU A 134 -47.02 -8.02 6.09
CA LEU A 134 -46.76 -9.46 6.12
C LEU A 134 -47.62 -10.20 7.16
N LEU A 135 -48.04 -9.49 8.22
CA LEU A 135 -48.98 -10.01 9.22
C LEU A 135 -50.45 -9.91 8.75
N ALA A 136 -50.72 -9.12 7.70
CA ALA A 136 -52.03 -9.03 7.10
C ALA A 136 -52.43 -10.33 6.38
N PRO A 137 -53.75 -10.62 6.23
CA PRO A 137 -54.21 -11.79 5.50
C PRO A 137 -53.64 -11.81 4.07
N PRO A 138 -53.25 -12.99 3.55
CA PRO A 138 -52.66 -13.08 2.23
C PRO A 138 -53.64 -12.57 1.16
N PRO A 139 -53.14 -11.87 0.12
CA PRO A 139 -53.99 -11.35 -0.95
C PRO A 139 -54.70 -12.49 -1.68
N ILE A 140 -56.00 -12.33 -1.89
CA ILE A 140 -56.83 -13.30 -2.61
C ILE A 140 -56.41 -13.26 -4.08
N ALA A 141 -56.14 -14.43 -4.68
CA ALA A 141 -55.62 -14.61 -6.04
C ALA A 141 -56.45 -13.95 -7.17
N SER A 142 -57.65 -13.44 -6.87
CA SER A 142 -58.53 -12.70 -7.79
C SER A 142 -58.27 -11.19 -7.87
N THR A 143 -57.30 -10.66 -7.10
CA THR A 143 -57.09 -9.21 -6.99
C THR A 143 -55.98 -8.76 -7.94
N THR A 144 -56.29 -7.84 -8.86
CA THR A 144 -55.32 -7.24 -9.81
C THR A 144 -54.41 -6.18 -9.17
N VAL A 145 -54.52 -5.97 -7.86
CA VAL A 145 -53.79 -4.93 -7.12
C VAL A 145 -52.50 -5.54 -6.58
N GLN A 146 -51.37 -4.87 -6.83
CA GLN A 146 -50.08 -5.29 -6.29
C GLN A 146 -50.13 -5.31 -4.75
N PRO A 147 -49.64 -6.38 -4.11
CA PRO A 147 -49.67 -6.47 -2.66
C PRO A 147 -48.76 -5.42 -2.02
N GLU A 148 -49.19 -4.91 -0.87
CA GLU A 148 -48.52 -3.79 -0.20
C GLU A 148 -47.05 -4.10 0.14
N TRP A 149 -46.74 -5.33 0.52
CA TRP A 149 -45.37 -5.76 0.83
C TRP A 149 -44.39 -5.53 -0.33
N GLN A 150 -44.84 -5.68 -1.59
CA GLN A 150 -43.98 -5.44 -2.76
C GLN A 150 -43.60 -3.97 -2.87
N ARG A 151 -44.58 -3.08 -2.70
CA ARG A 151 -44.35 -1.63 -2.68
C ARG A 151 -43.39 -1.25 -1.56
N GLN A 152 -43.55 -1.81 -0.35
CA GLN A 152 -42.64 -1.53 0.76
C GLN A 152 -41.21 -2.02 0.44
N LEU A 153 -41.07 -3.18 -0.21
CA LEU A 153 -39.77 -3.71 -0.62
C LEU A 153 -39.07 -2.82 -1.66
N GLU A 154 -39.80 -2.33 -2.66
CA GLU A 154 -39.29 -1.38 -3.66
C GLU A 154 -38.73 -0.11 -2.99
N TRP A 155 -39.49 0.47 -2.03
CA TRP A 155 -39.02 1.63 -1.27
C TRP A 155 -37.79 1.31 -0.43
N ILE A 156 -37.75 0.15 0.24
CA ILE A 156 -36.56 -0.29 0.99
C ILE A 156 -35.34 -0.39 0.07
N THR A 157 -35.49 -0.95 -1.13
CA THR A 157 -34.41 -1.03 -2.12
C THR A 157 -33.90 0.36 -2.50
N VAL A 158 -34.78 1.30 -2.80
CA VAL A 158 -34.41 2.69 -3.15
C VAL A 158 -33.71 3.38 -1.98
N LEU A 159 -34.24 3.26 -0.77
CA LEU A 159 -33.66 3.88 0.43
C LEU A 159 -32.28 3.30 0.76
N ALA A 160 -32.11 1.98 0.63
CA ALA A 160 -30.83 1.30 0.84
C ALA A 160 -29.79 1.72 -0.20
N GLN A 161 -30.17 1.78 -1.49
CA GLN A 161 -29.31 2.27 -2.56
C GLN A 161 -28.83 3.70 -2.30
N ASN A 162 -29.71 4.58 -1.80
CA ASN A 162 -29.34 5.94 -1.44
C ASN A 162 -28.32 6.00 -0.29
N ILE A 163 -28.48 5.18 0.76
CA ILE A 163 -27.50 5.11 1.86
C ILE A 163 -26.15 4.59 1.35
N MET A 164 -26.16 3.54 0.52
CA MET A 164 -24.94 2.96 -0.06
C MET A 164 -24.21 3.97 -0.96
N ALA A 165 -24.93 4.65 -1.85
CA ALA A 165 -24.37 5.67 -2.74
C ALA A 165 -23.75 6.83 -1.94
N ALA A 166 -24.46 7.36 -0.94
CA ALA A 166 -23.94 8.43 -0.11
C ALA A 166 -22.70 8.01 0.71
N ALA A 167 -22.64 6.75 1.17
CA ALA A 167 -21.45 6.22 1.84
C ALA A 167 -20.26 6.06 0.88
N ASN A 168 -20.53 5.63 -0.36
CA ASN A 168 -19.53 5.52 -1.41
C ASN A 168 -18.91 6.89 -1.76
N ASP A 169 -19.74 7.93 -1.86
CA ASP A 169 -19.29 9.31 -2.11
C ASP A 169 -18.36 9.84 -1.00
N LEU A 170 -18.45 9.31 0.22
CA LEU A 170 -17.63 9.74 1.35
C LEU A 170 -16.24 9.06 1.37
N ARG A 171 -16.04 7.96 0.61
CA ARG A 171 -14.77 7.20 0.61
C ARG A 171 -13.53 8.06 0.30
N PRO A 172 -13.53 8.99 -0.68
CA PRO A 172 -12.37 9.82 -0.95
C PRO A 172 -12.02 10.76 0.21
N VAL A 173 -13.03 11.31 0.89
CA VAL A 173 -12.85 12.17 2.06
C VAL A 173 -12.30 11.35 3.22
N GLN A 174 -12.86 10.15 3.46
CA GLN A 174 -12.37 9.22 4.48
C GLN A 174 -10.90 8.83 4.23
N ALA A 175 -10.52 8.54 2.98
CA ALA A 175 -9.14 8.20 2.63
C ALA A 175 -8.16 9.34 2.96
N ARG A 176 -8.55 10.60 2.69
CA ARG A 176 -7.75 11.78 3.04
C ARG A 176 -7.58 11.93 4.55
N VAL A 177 -8.67 11.80 5.32
CA VAL A 177 -8.64 11.89 6.78
C VAL A 177 -7.79 10.76 7.38
N ASN A 178 -7.91 9.54 6.86
CA ASN A 178 -7.09 8.40 7.27
C ASN A 178 -5.60 8.64 7.01
N LEU A 179 -5.26 9.19 5.83
CA LEU A 179 -3.88 9.53 5.47
C LEU A 179 -3.33 10.61 6.41
N GLU A 180 -4.10 11.66 6.67
CA GLU A 180 -3.72 12.73 7.60
C GLU A 180 -3.45 12.18 9.01
N LEU A 181 -4.32 11.30 9.50
CA LEU A 181 -4.16 10.65 10.79
C LEU A 181 -2.89 9.78 10.84
N MET A 182 -2.64 9.00 9.79
CA MET A 182 -1.44 8.19 9.65
C MET A 182 -0.17 9.06 9.68
N MET A 183 -0.15 10.16 8.92
CA MET A 183 0.99 11.09 8.89
C MET A 183 1.22 11.77 10.23
N LYS A 184 0.16 12.20 10.91
CA LYS A 184 0.25 12.73 12.28
C LYS A 184 0.84 11.71 13.25
N ARG A 185 0.42 10.44 13.15
CA ARG A 185 0.97 9.36 13.97
C ARG A 185 2.45 9.12 13.68
N GLN A 186 2.84 9.14 12.40
CA GLN A 186 4.25 9.01 12.00
C GLN A 186 5.10 10.14 12.57
N LEU A 187 4.61 11.39 12.52
CA LEU A 187 5.32 12.54 13.08
C LEU A 187 5.52 12.39 14.60
N GLU A 188 4.48 11.95 15.31
CA GLU A 188 4.57 11.75 16.76
C GLU A 188 5.57 10.65 17.12
N LEU A 189 5.54 9.51 16.42
CA LEU A 189 6.52 8.44 16.60
C LEU A 189 7.95 8.92 16.35
N ARG A 190 8.18 9.72 15.30
CA ARG A 190 9.52 10.28 15.04
C ARG A 190 9.99 11.23 16.15
N ARG A 191 9.08 12.01 16.74
CA ARG A 191 9.40 12.89 17.88
C ARG A 191 9.72 12.09 19.14
N GLU A 192 8.95 11.04 19.42
CA GLU A 192 9.19 10.12 20.52
C GLU A 192 10.56 9.42 20.37
N GLU A 193 10.86 8.89 19.17
CA GLU A 193 12.15 8.29 18.83
C GLU A 193 13.31 9.27 19.04
N THR A 194 13.16 10.51 18.54
CA THR A 194 14.20 11.54 18.66
C THR A 194 14.43 11.93 20.13
N ARG A 195 13.35 12.06 20.91
CA ARG A 195 13.44 12.32 22.35
C ARG A 195 14.16 11.19 23.07
N ALA A 196 13.80 9.94 22.78
CA ALA A 196 14.45 8.78 23.38
C ALA A 196 15.95 8.72 23.02
N ILE A 197 16.32 9.04 21.78
CA ILE A 197 17.73 9.12 21.37
C ILE A 197 18.47 10.20 22.17
N HIS A 198 17.92 11.41 22.27
CA HIS A 198 18.54 12.49 23.06
C HIS A 198 18.69 12.10 24.53
N GLU A 199 17.65 11.53 25.16
CA GLU A 199 17.72 11.04 26.55
C GLU A 199 18.82 9.99 26.73
N LYS A 200 19.02 9.10 25.75
CA LYS A 200 20.12 8.12 25.79
C LYS A 200 21.48 8.77 25.59
N CYS A 201 21.62 9.69 24.65
CA CYS A 201 22.86 10.46 24.45
C CYS A 201 23.25 11.23 25.71
N ASP A 202 22.32 11.96 26.33
CA ASP A 202 22.54 12.70 27.57
C ASP A 202 22.99 11.76 28.70
N SER A 203 22.35 10.58 28.81
CA SER A 203 22.75 9.57 29.80
C SER A 203 24.15 8.99 29.56
N LEU A 204 24.56 8.85 28.29
CA LEU A 204 25.88 8.35 27.92
C LEU A 204 26.94 9.41 28.16
N GLU A 205 26.68 10.66 27.82
CA GLU A 205 27.56 11.79 28.07
C GLU A 205 27.80 11.99 29.58
N ALA A 206 26.74 11.92 30.40
CA ALA A 206 26.86 11.96 31.85
C ALA A 206 27.75 10.84 32.41
N LYS A 207 27.58 9.59 31.93
CA LYS A 207 28.42 8.45 32.34
C LYS A 207 29.86 8.58 31.87
N LEU A 208 30.10 9.08 30.66
CA LEU A 208 31.44 9.33 30.14
C LEU A 208 32.15 10.43 30.95
N ALA A 209 31.43 11.50 31.31
CA ALA A 209 31.95 12.55 32.17
C ALA A 209 32.34 12.00 33.55
N GLU A 210 31.48 11.19 34.17
CA GLU A 210 31.75 10.50 35.44
C GLU A 210 33.01 9.62 35.35
N MET A 211 33.10 8.73 34.37
CA MET A 211 34.29 7.90 34.16
C MET A 211 35.55 8.73 33.90
N SER A 212 35.47 9.79 33.10
CA SER A 212 36.62 10.65 32.81
C SER A 212 37.12 11.38 34.07
N SER A 213 36.19 11.79 34.94
CA SER A 213 36.52 12.39 36.23
C SER A 213 37.19 11.38 37.15
N ALA A 214 36.69 10.13 37.20
CA ALA A 214 37.26 9.04 37.99
C ALA A 214 38.67 8.65 37.51
N VAL A 215 38.91 8.64 36.19
CA VAL A 215 40.25 8.40 35.63
C VAL A 215 41.21 9.55 35.97
N ARG A 216 40.75 10.80 35.93
CA ARG A 216 41.55 11.97 36.31
C ARG A 216 41.95 11.94 37.79
N THR A 217 41.03 11.58 38.69
CA THR A 217 41.35 11.44 40.12
C THR A 217 42.37 10.34 40.36
N LEU A 218 42.20 9.15 39.74
CA LEU A 218 43.17 8.04 39.82
C LEU A 218 44.57 8.41 39.28
N SER A 219 44.63 9.14 38.16
CA SER A 219 45.91 9.58 37.57
C SER A 219 46.63 10.60 38.45
N ASN A 220 45.90 11.49 39.11
CA ASN A 220 46.45 12.45 40.06
C ASN A 220 46.96 11.76 41.34
N ASP A 221 46.25 10.77 41.86
CA ASP A 221 46.67 9.96 43.01
C ASP A 221 47.93 9.12 42.73
N THR A 222 48.11 8.71 41.48
CA THR A 222 49.32 7.97 41.06
C THR A 222 50.54 8.91 40.95
N ARG A 223 50.33 10.20 40.66
CA ARG A 223 51.42 11.20 40.59
C ARG A 223 51.88 11.64 41.97
N THR A 224 50.97 11.84 42.92
CA THR A 224 51.29 12.16 44.31
C THR A 224 52.04 11.03 45.02
N ASN A 225 51.63 9.77 44.81
CA ASN A 225 52.37 8.62 45.36
C ASN A 225 53.77 8.40 44.77
N LYS A 226 54.04 8.93 43.55
CA LYS A 226 55.35 8.80 42.91
C LYS A 226 56.32 9.91 43.34
N SER A 227 55.83 11.08 43.76
CA SER A 227 56.67 12.12 44.38
C SER A 227 57.11 11.74 45.79
N ASP A 228 56.30 10.99 46.54
CA ASP A 228 56.65 10.56 47.92
C ASP A 228 57.70 9.43 47.98
N ARG A 229 57.98 8.74 46.87
CA ARG A 229 59.06 7.73 46.81
C ARG A 229 60.46 8.29 46.53
N ASN A 230 60.59 9.58 46.18
CA ASN A 230 61.88 10.25 45.98
C ASN A 230 62.00 11.46 46.93
N GLY A 231 62.31 11.19 48.21
CA GLY A 231 62.67 12.16 49.24
C GLY A 231 63.68 11.54 50.23
N PRO A 232 64.54 12.35 50.89
CA PRO A 232 66.00 12.30 50.72
C PRO A 232 66.77 11.35 51.65
N ALA A 233 67.97 10.96 51.21
CA ALA A 233 68.97 10.25 52.01
C ALA A 233 69.33 11.04 53.28
N HIS A 234 69.27 10.35 54.42
CA HIS A 234 69.62 10.90 55.73
C HIS A 234 71.13 11.23 55.80
N GLU A 235 71.43 12.52 55.98
CA GLU A 235 72.78 13.05 56.21
C GLU A 235 73.20 12.79 57.68
N VAL A 236 74.25 11.98 57.88
CA VAL A 236 74.83 11.69 59.20
C VAL A 236 75.79 12.84 59.57
N ARG A 237 75.44 13.63 60.59
CA ARG A 237 76.35 14.61 61.21
C ARG A 237 77.14 13.97 62.35
N SER A 238 78.46 14.00 62.26
CA SER A 238 79.40 13.78 63.38
C SER A 238 79.87 15.13 63.97
N PRO A 239 80.10 15.24 65.29
CA PRO A 239 80.44 16.52 65.92
C PRO A 239 81.96 16.75 65.99
N LEU A 240 82.38 17.98 65.67
CA LEU A 240 83.63 18.61 66.14
C LEU A 240 83.41 19.03 67.62
N GLN A 241 84.36 19.08 68.56
CA GLN A 241 85.74 19.57 68.55
C GLN A 241 86.51 19.01 69.79
N LEU A 242 87.84 19.09 69.71
CA LEU A 242 88.85 19.34 70.78
C LEU A 242 88.65 18.70 72.16
#